data_AF-A0A8S2XAZ2-F1
#
_entry.id   AF-A0A8S2XAZ2-F1
#
_cell.length_a   1.000
_cell.length_b   1.000
_cell.length_c   1.000
_cell.angle_alpha   90.00
_cell.angle_beta   90.00
_cell.angle_gamma   90.00
#
_symmetry.space_group_name_H-M   'P 1'
#
loop_
_entity.id
_entity.type
_entity.pdbx_description
1 polymer ?
#
loop_
_entity_poly.entity_id
_entity_poly.type
_entity_poly.pdbx_seq_one_letter_code
_entity_poly.pdbx_strand_id
1 'polypeptide(L)' 'VIVPTKYGDVLGYATDLGRIFYGIPFAQPPLGSLRWNLPAPISRWAPATINATEIPPACPQPACDIH' A
#
# COMPACT_ATOMS: atom_id res chain seq x y z
N VAL A 1 13.20 9.44 -1.36
CA VAL A 1 12.43 10.70 -1.34
C VAL A 1 11.26 10.55 -0.39
N ILE A 2 11.01 11.54 0.48
CA ILE A 2 9.87 11.52 1.41
C ILE A 2 8.80 12.48 0.90
N VAL A 3 7.54 12.04 0.91
CA VAL A 3 6.37 12.86 0.54
C VAL A 3 5.32 12.79 1.65
N PRO A 4 4.86 13.93 2.19
CA PRO A 4 3.81 13.95 3.20
C PRO A 4 2.43 13.68 2.58
N THR A 5 1.59 12.96 3.30
CA THR A 5 0.17 12.74 2.98
C THR A 5 -0.71 13.09 4.18
N LYS A 6 -2.04 13.13 4.00
CA LYS A 6 -2.98 13.33 5.11
C LYS A 6 -2.92 12.21 6.17
N TYR A 7 -2.36 11.06 5.82
CA TYR A 7 -2.27 9.86 6.65
C TYR A 7 -0.89 9.65 7.30
N GLY A 8 0.13 10.39 6.86
CA GLY A 8 1.51 10.32 7.31
C GLY A 8 2.50 10.43 6.15
N ASP A 9 3.78 10.23 6.42
CA ASP A 9 4.84 10.36 5.42
C ASP A 9 5.05 9.05 4.65
N VAL A 10 5.45 9.17 3.39
CA VAL A 10 5.77 8.02 2.53
C VAL A 10 7.19 8.17 1.99
N LEU A 11 8.02 7.16 2.27
CA LEU A 11 9.37 7.04 1.71
C LEU A 11 9.30 6.23 0.40
N GLY A 12 9.64 6.85 -0.73
CA GLY A 12 9.84 6.18 -2.01
C GLY A 12 11.24 6.44 -2.56
N TYR A 13 11.48 6.10 -3.84
CA TYR A 13 12.74 6.40 -4.53
C TYR A 13 12.51 7.29 -5.76
N ALA A 14 13.56 8.00 -6.15
CA ALA A 14 13.59 8.84 -7.33
C ALA A 14 14.43 8.15 -8.40
N THR A 15 14.00 8.25 -9.65
CA THR A 15 14.72 7.84 -10.85
C THR A 15 14.86 9.05 -11.77
N ASP A 16 15.64 8.90 -12.84
CA ASP A 16 15.77 9.96 -13.86
C ASP A 16 14.43 10.27 -14.56
N LEU A 17 13.45 9.36 -14.50
CA LEU A 17 12.15 9.48 -15.16
C LEU A 17 11.03 9.92 -14.22
N GLY A 18 11.23 9.90 -12.90
CA GLY A 18 10.18 10.26 -11.97
C GLY A 18 10.40 9.74 -10.55
N ARG A 19 9.30 9.62 -9.81
CA ARG A 19 9.29 9.15 -8.43
C ARG A 19 8.36 7.96 -8.32
N ILE A 20 8.78 6.95 -7.58
CA ILE A 20 8.05 5.68 -7.45
C ILE A 20 7.79 5.41 -5.97
N PHE A 21 6.56 5.01 -5.69
CA PHE A 21 6.08 4.63 -4.37
C PHE A 21 5.15 3.42 -4.49
N TYR A 22 5.50 2.33 -3.83
CA TYR A 22 4.74 1.09 -3.82
C TYR A 22 3.96 0.89 -2.53
N GLY A 23 2.84 0.16 -2.60
CA GLY A 23 2.17 -0.35 -1.40
C GLY A 23 1.60 0.69 -0.45
N ILE A 24 1.34 1.93 -0.89
CA ILE A 24 0.71 2.96 -0.04
C ILE A 24 -0.72 2.52 0.32
N PRO A 25 -1.07 2.35 1.61
CA PRO A 25 -2.43 2.00 2.00
C PRO A 25 -3.42 3.10 1.63
N PHE A 26 -4.57 2.71 1.08
CA PHE A 26 -5.68 3.63 0.78
C PHE A 26 -6.99 3.27 1.50
N ALA A 27 -7.09 2.05 2.02
CA ALA A 27 -8.23 1.51 2.76
C ALA A 27 -7.73 0.48 3.80
N GLN A 28 -8.56 0.18 4.80
CA GLN A 28 -8.27 -0.88 5.77
C GLN A 28 -8.17 -2.24 5.07
N PRO A 29 -7.32 -3.16 5.54
CA PRO A 29 -7.27 -4.53 5.00
C PRO A 29 -8.65 -5.20 5.06
N PRO A 30 -9.16 -5.79 3.96
CA PRO A 30 -10.49 -6.39 3.90
C PRO A 30 -10.53 -7.79 4.54
N LEU A 31 -10.08 -7.88 5.80
CA LEU A 31 -9.95 -9.11 6.58
C LEU A 31 -11.09 -9.23 7.60
N GLY A 32 -11.36 -10.46 8.06
CA GLY A 32 -12.36 -10.72 9.10
C GLY A 32 -13.75 -10.19 8.72
N SER A 33 -14.34 -9.37 9.60
CA SER A 33 -15.65 -8.74 9.38
C SER A 33 -15.67 -7.71 8.24
N LEU A 34 -14.51 -7.26 7.75
CA LEU A 34 -14.43 -6.36 6.59
C LEU A 34 -14.46 -7.11 5.25
N ARG A 35 -14.37 -8.44 5.26
CA ARG A 35 -14.50 -9.23 4.03
C ARG A 35 -15.91 -9.08 3.48
N TRP A 36 -16.02 -8.92 2.15
CA TRP A 36 -17.29 -8.72 1.42
C TRP A 36 -18.04 -7.44 1.78
N ASN A 37 -17.34 -6.44 2.34
CA ASN A 37 -17.88 -5.12 2.62
C ASN A 37 -17.18 -4.06 1.75
N LEU A 38 -17.74 -2.84 1.76
CA LEU A 38 -17.11 -1.67 1.15
C LEU A 38 -15.75 -1.36 1.81
N PRO A 39 -14.80 -0.76 1.07
CA PRO A 39 -13.53 -0.33 1.64
C PRO A 39 -13.74 0.62 2.83
N ALA A 40 -13.18 0.26 3.99
CA ALA A 40 -13.22 1.11 5.17
C ALA A 40 -12.04 2.12 5.16
N PRO A 41 -12.24 3.37 5.62
CA PRO A 41 -11.21 4.39 5.62
C PRO A 41 -10.05 4.03 6.57
N ILE A 42 -8.83 4.40 6.19
CA ILE A 42 -7.66 4.29 7.08
C ILE A 42 -7.55 5.47 8.02
N SER A 43 -7.06 5.20 9.23
CA SER A 43 -6.52 6.22 10.13
C SER A 43 -5.10 6.60 9.71
N ARG A 44 -4.55 7.65 10.33
CA ARG A 44 -3.11 7.90 10.24
C ARG A 44 -2.33 6.66 10.67
N TRP A 45 -1.30 6.31 9.92
CA TRP A 45 -0.49 5.14 10.20
C TRP A 45 0.53 5.40 11.32
N ALA A 46 0.90 4.34 12.02
CA ALA A 46 2.00 4.30 12.96
C ALA A 46 2.91 3.11 12.56
N PRO A 47 4.21 3.30 12.30
CA PRO A 47 5.03 4.51 12.49
C PRO A 47 4.67 5.63 11.52
N ALA A 48 5.02 6.89 11.85
CA ALA A 48 4.62 8.09 11.08
C ALA A 48 5.05 8.08 9.60
N THR A 49 6.04 7.26 9.24
CA THR A 49 6.53 7.09 7.87
C THR A 49 6.37 5.63 7.42
N ILE A 50 5.75 5.41 6.25
CA ILE A 50 5.71 4.09 5.59
C ILE A 50 6.86 3.98 4.59
N ASN A 51 7.54 2.84 4.59
CA ASN A 51 8.49 2.50 3.54
C ASN A 51 7.75 1.94 2.31
N ALA A 52 7.77 2.70 1.21
CA ALA A 52 7.11 2.41 -0.06
C ALA A 52 8.13 2.12 -1.18
N THR A 53 9.28 1.54 -0.83
CA THR A 53 10.32 1.17 -1.81
C THR A 53 10.25 -0.29 -2.27
N GLU A 54 9.34 -1.08 -1.70
CA GLU A 54 9.23 -2.54 -1.95
C GLU A 54 7.87 -2.91 -2.55
N ILE A 55 7.86 -3.89 -3.45
CA ILE A 55 6.63 -4.39 -4.07
C ILE A 55 5.81 -5.14 -3.00
N PRO A 56 4.56 -4.74 -2.72
CA PRO A 56 3.73 -5.39 -1.72
C PRO A 56 3.17 -6.73 -2.23
N PRO A 57 2.68 -7.60 -1.32
CA PRO A 57 1.91 -8.78 -1.72
C PRO A 57 0.68 -8.40 -2.56
N ALA A 58 0.44 -9.16 -3.62
CA ALA A 58 -0.81 -9.09 -4.38
C ALA A 58 -1.96 -9.74 -3.61
N CYS A 59 -3.19 -9.52 -4.07
CA CYS A 59 -4.35 -10.23 -3.55
C CYS A 59 -4.25 -11.74 -3.80
N PRO A 60 -4.98 -12.57 -3.03
CA PRO A 60 -5.09 -14.00 -3.31
C PRO A 60 -5.61 -14.24 -4.73
N GLN A 61 -4.83 -14.98 -5.52
CA GLN A 61 -5.16 -15.39 -6.88
C GLN A 61 -4.75 -16.86 -7.04
N PRO A 62 -5.43 -17.64 -7.93
CA PRO A 62 -4.93 -18.95 -8.30
C PRO A 62 -3.47 -18.84 -8.77
N ALA A 63 -2.68 -19.87 -8.51
CA ALA A 63 -1.38 -19.98 -9.15
C ALA A 63 -1.58 -19.98 -10.67
N CYS A 64 -0.62 -19.42 -11.41
CA CYS A 64 -0.60 -19.60 -12.85
C CYS A 64 -0.25 -21.06 -13.12
N ASP A 65 -1.27 -21.91 -13.26
CA ASP A 65 -1.09 -23.25 -13.81
C ASP A 65 -0.81 -23.09 -15.30
N ILE A 66 0.48 -23.02 -15.64
CA ILE A 66 0.94 -23.28 -17.01
C ILE A 66 0.78 -24.78 -17.25
N HIS A 67 -0.38 -25.19 -17.77
CA HIS A 67 -0.51 -26.50 -18.42
C HIS A 67 0.42 -26.59 -19.62
#